data_AF-A0A955U6E3-F1
#
_entry.id   AF-A0A955U6E3-F1
#
_cell.length_a   1.000
_cell.length_b   1.000
_cell.length_c   1.000
_cell.angle_alpha   90.00
_cell.angle_beta   90.00
_cell.angle_gamma   90.00
#
_symmetry.space_group_name_H-M   'P 1'
#
loop_
_entity.id
_entity.type
_entity.pdbx_description
1 polymer ?
#
loop_
_entity_poly.entity_id
_entity_poly.type
_entity_poly.pdbx_seq_one_letter_code
_entity_poly.pdbx_strand_id
1 'polypeptide(L)'
;MTRYVRSFVRAGERQAVLAWLAELRPLWEQRWSTLRPPPPGESQRPLLRPVWWLGSWQFACLGYYRPPGGTRDRCVRAEPFPPPLRAWVERIGAEIRSSVDRADVPRAFAPNTCLVNLYGERRVDGRLEDRGRVGDHRDHEPGPVASVSLGARALFQFVDRRGRVSEERWLDDGSLLIFAGARHKEQLFHRVQRVDRKGAPLPPALDDFVTRRVNFTCRYVPEE
;
A
#
# COMPACT_ATOMS: atom_id res chain seq x y z
N MET A 1 -10.77 0.46 14.37
CA MET A 1 -9.68 -0.03 15.24
C MET A 1 -8.34 0.18 14.54
N THR A 2 -7.28 0.55 15.27
CA THR A 2 -5.90 0.55 14.78
C THR A 2 -4.99 -0.24 15.72
N ARG A 3 -4.06 -1.02 15.15
CA ARG A 3 -3.03 -1.78 15.90
C ARG A 3 -1.67 -1.53 15.26
N TYR A 4 -0.67 -1.23 16.08
CA TYR A 4 0.70 -1.00 15.62
C TYR A 4 1.66 -1.96 16.30
N VAL A 5 2.45 -2.64 15.49
CA VAL A 5 3.49 -3.57 15.93
C VAL A 5 4.82 -2.99 15.47
N ARG A 6 5.61 -2.48 16.41
CA ARG A 6 6.84 -1.75 16.12
C ARG A 6 7.90 -2.60 15.42
N SER A 7 8.01 -3.88 15.80
CA SER A 7 9.08 -4.78 15.36
C SER A 7 8.49 -6.03 14.70
N PHE A 8 7.67 -5.83 13.68
CA PHE A 8 7.04 -6.92 12.95
C PHE A 8 8.06 -7.66 12.08
N VAL A 9 8.88 -6.91 11.34
CA VAL A 9 9.91 -7.47 10.46
C VAL A 9 11.10 -7.94 11.29
N ARG A 10 11.46 -9.21 11.14
CA ARG A 10 12.64 -9.80 11.80
C ARG A 10 13.90 -9.52 10.97
N ALA A 11 15.06 -9.47 11.62
CA ALA A 11 16.33 -9.12 10.96
C ALA A 11 16.66 -9.98 9.72
N GLY A 12 16.48 -11.31 9.80
CA GLY A 12 16.70 -12.21 8.66
C GLY A 12 15.70 -12.04 7.52
N GLU A 13 14.45 -11.68 7.83
CA GLU A 13 13.40 -11.44 6.83
C GLU A 13 13.69 -10.16 6.03
N ARG A 14 14.23 -9.14 6.70
CA ARG A 14 14.54 -7.85 6.06
C ARG A 14 15.48 -8.01 4.87
N GLN A 15 16.60 -8.71 5.06
CA GLN A 15 17.58 -8.88 3.98
C GLN A 15 17.01 -9.64 2.79
N ALA A 16 16.24 -10.70 3.05
CA ALA A 16 15.56 -11.46 1.99
C ALA A 16 14.57 -10.59 1.19
N VAL A 17 13.80 -9.72 1.87
CA VAL A 17 12.88 -8.80 1.18
C VAL A 17 13.64 -7.72 0.39
N LEU A 18 14.75 -7.19 0.92
CA LEU A 18 15.57 -6.22 0.18
C LEU A 18 16.22 -6.85 -1.06
N ALA A 19 16.70 -8.09 -0.96
CA ALA A 19 17.24 -8.83 -2.10
C ALA A 19 16.18 -9.01 -3.19
N TRP A 20 14.97 -9.47 -2.81
CA TRP A 20 13.85 -9.60 -3.74
C TRP A 20 13.42 -8.23 -4.34
N LEU A 21 13.37 -7.17 -3.54
CA LEU A 21 13.06 -5.82 -4.04
C LEU A 21 14.03 -5.37 -5.13
N ALA A 22 15.29 -5.80 -5.08
CA ALA A 22 16.31 -5.41 -6.06
C ALA A 22 16.09 -6.04 -7.45
N GLU A 23 15.35 -7.15 -7.51
CA GLU A 23 15.01 -7.84 -8.75
C GLU A 23 13.83 -7.18 -9.47
N LEU A 24 13.04 -6.36 -8.78
CA LEU A 24 11.84 -5.77 -9.33
C LEU A 24 12.12 -4.78 -10.47
N ARG A 25 11.13 -4.65 -11.34
CA ARG A 25 11.04 -3.60 -12.37
C ARG A 25 9.74 -2.80 -12.18
N PRO A 26 9.63 -1.99 -11.10
CA PRO A 26 8.41 -1.30 -10.72
C PRO A 26 7.75 -0.54 -11.86
N LEU A 27 6.42 -0.54 -11.84
CA LEU A 27 5.62 0.07 -12.88
C LEU A 27 5.47 1.57 -12.62
N TRP A 28 5.70 2.36 -13.67
CA TRP A 28 5.28 3.75 -13.76
C TRP A 28 3.90 3.83 -14.40
N GLU A 29 2.88 3.36 -13.69
CA GLU A 29 1.53 3.31 -14.26
C GLU A 29 0.96 4.70 -14.51
N GLN A 30 -0.04 4.74 -15.38
CA GLN A 30 -0.90 5.89 -15.59
C GLN A 30 -2.08 5.84 -14.62
N ARG A 31 -2.55 7.00 -14.16
CA ARG A 31 -3.70 7.10 -13.26
C ARG A 31 -4.96 6.46 -13.86
N TRP A 32 -5.11 6.58 -15.18
CA TRP A 32 -6.20 6.00 -15.93
C TRP A 32 -5.68 4.98 -16.95
N SER A 33 -6.53 4.03 -17.36
CA SER A 33 -6.21 3.14 -18.50
C SER A 33 -5.79 3.97 -19.72
N THR A 34 -4.76 3.54 -20.45
CA THR A 34 -4.39 4.15 -21.74
C THR A 34 -5.30 3.72 -22.89
N LEU A 35 -6.14 2.71 -22.65
CA LEU A 35 -7.10 2.17 -23.63
C LEU A 35 -8.48 2.86 -23.54
N ARG A 36 -8.73 3.66 -22.50
CA ARG A 36 -9.99 4.38 -22.28
C ARG A 36 -9.70 5.84 -21.98
N PRO A 37 -10.54 6.78 -22.43
CA PRO A 37 -10.35 8.18 -22.09
C PRO A 37 -10.46 8.39 -20.57
N PRO A 38 -9.70 9.34 -19.99
CA PRO A 38 -9.92 9.81 -18.63
C PRO A 38 -11.37 10.30 -18.43
N PRO A 39 -11.88 10.32 -17.18
CA PRO A 39 -13.17 10.93 -16.89
C PRO A 39 -13.26 12.39 -17.37
N PRO A 40 -14.47 12.89 -17.69
CA PRO A 40 -14.66 14.28 -18.12
C PRO A 40 -14.03 15.28 -17.14
N GLY A 41 -13.21 16.20 -17.65
CA GLY A 41 -12.52 17.21 -16.85
C GLY A 41 -11.23 16.75 -16.17
N GLU A 42 -10.85 15.47 -16.30
CA GLU A 42 -9.57 14.95 -15.83
C GLU A 42 -8.61 14.74 -17.00
N SER A 43 -7.32 14.96 -16.75
CA SER A 43 -6.24 14.62 -17.69
C SER A 43 -5.55 13.33 -17.26
N GLN A 44 -4.99 12.64 -18.25
CA GLN A 44 -4.10 11.53 -17.98
C GLN A 44 -2.84 12.03 -17.28
N ARG A 45 -2.39 11.32 -16.25
CA ARG A 45 -1.15 11.62 -15.55
C ARG A 45 -0.50 10.35 -15.00
N PRO A 46 0.84 10.29 -14.94
CA PRO A 46 1.52 9.18 -14.31
C PRO A 46 1.20 9.13 -12.81
N LEU A 47 1.35 7.95 -12.22
CA LEU A 47 1.40 7.82 -10.77
C LEU A 47 2.52 8.68 -10.19
N LEU A 48 2.29 9.15 -8.97
CA LEU A 48 3.24 9.99 -8.24
C LEU A 48 4.56 9.25 -7.96
N ARG A 49 4.52 7.93 -7.94
CA ARG A 49 5.60 7.04 -7.56
C ARG A 49 5.47 5.68 -8.25
N PRO A 50 6.57 4.92 -8.36
CA PRO A 50 6.51 3.55 -8.83
C PRO A 50 5.79 2.64 -7.84
N VAL A 51 5.16 1.59 -8.37
CA VAL A 51 4.44 0.56 -7.61
C VAL A 51 4.74 -0.84 -8.13
N TRP A 52 4.50 -1.85 -7.30
CA TRP A 52 4.47 -3.26 -7.70
C TRP A 52 3.28 -3.97 -7.05
N TRP A 53 2.73 -4.95 -7.75
CA TRP A 53 1.47 -5.58 -7.41
C TRP A 53 1.64 -7.10 -7.31
N LEU A 54 1.24 -7.69 -6.18
CA LEU A 54 1.31 -9.13 -5.92
C LEU A 54 -0.05 -9.70 -5.54
N GLY A 55 -0.30 -10.94 -5.92
CA GLY A 55 -1.47 -11.73 -5.52
C GLY A 55 -2.73 -11.40 -6.31
N SER A 56 -3.87 -11.39 -5.64
CA SER A 56 -5.20 -11.17 -6.21
C SER A 56 -5.52 -9.68 -6.35
N TRP A 57 -6.31 -9.30 -7.35
CA TRP A 57 -6.60 -7.91 -7.69
C TRP A 57 -8.06 -7.75 -8.06
N GLN A 58 -8.69 -6.68 -7.59
CA GLN A 58 -9.95 -6.23 -8.18
C GLN A 58 -9.67 -5.03 -9.06
N PHE A 59 -9.54 -5.26 -10.36
CA PHE A 59 -9.44 -4.16 -11.32
C PHE A 59 -10.82 -3.57 -11.53
N ALA A 60 -11.08 -2.44 -10.89
CA ALA A 60 -12.14 -1.53 -11.32
C ALA A 60 -11.68 -0.71 -12.55
N CYS A 61 -11.21 -1.40 -13.59
CA CYS A 61 -10.67 -0.85 -14.84
C CYS A 61 -10.02 0.54 -14.70
N LEU A 62 -8.87 0.60 -14.02
CA LEU A 62 -7.94 1.75 -13.93
C LEU A 62 -8.63 3.13 -13.88
N GLY A 63 -9.38 3.34 -12.81
CA GLY A 63 -9.70 4.65 -12.22
C GLY A 63 -9.23 4.78 -10.78
N TYR A 64 -8.08 4.13 -10.54
CA TYR A 64 -7.31 3.92 -9.32
C TYR A 64 -8.00 3.42 -8.04
N TYR A 65 -9.20 3.87 -7.59
CA TYR A 65 -9.82 3.38 -6.33
C TYR A 65 -11.35 3.54 -6.20
N ARG A 66 -12.14 3.19 -7.21
CA ARG A 66 -13.58 2.99 -6.98
C ARG A 66 -13.92 1.56 -7.36
N PRO A 67 -14.28 0.66 -6.43
CA PRO A 67 -14.64 -0.71 -6.79
C PRO A 67 -15.74 -0.70 -7.86
N PRO A 68 -15.78 -1.67 -8.79
CA PRO A 68 -16.88 -1.77 -9.72
C PRO A 68 -18.19 -1.97 -8.94
N GLY A 69 -19.33 -1.72 -9.59
CA GLY A 69 -20.60 -2.16 -9.04
C GLY A 69 -20.59 -3.69 -8.90
N GLY A 70 -20.48 -4.19 -7.66
CA GLY A 70 -20.32 -5.61 -7.36
C GLY A 70 -18.87 -6.12 -7.45
N THR A 71 -18.44 -6.92 -6.48
CA THR A 71 -17.07 -7.49 -6.39
C THR A 71 -16.94 -8.91 -6.91
N ARG A 72 -18.08 -9.56 -7.19
CA ARG A 72 -18.17 -10.95 -7.61
C ARG A 72 -17.57 -11.16 -9.02
N ASP A 73 -16.75 -12.19 -9.20
CA ASP A 73 -16.09 -12.56 -10.47
C ASP A 73 -15.21 -11.42 -11.06
N ARG A 74 -14.74 -10.49 -10.22
CA ARG A 74 -13.89 -9.36 -10.61
C ARG A 74 -12.44 -9.50 -10.16
N CYS A 75 -12.07 -10.66 -9.65
CA CYS A 75 -10.71 -10.96 -9.21
C CYS A 75 -9.82 -11.34 -10.40
N VAL A 76 -8.69 -10.66 -10.56
CA VAL A 76 -7.60 -10.98 -11.49
C VAL A 76 -6.39 -11.40 -10.66
N ARG A 77 -5.67 -12.43 -11.10
CA ARG A 77 -4.45 -12.89 -10.44
C ARG A 77 -3.22 -12.22 -11.07
N ALA A 78 -2.37 -11.61 -10.24
CA ALA A 78 -1.02 -11.18 -10.61
C ALA A 78 0.00 -12.22 -10.14
N GLU A 79 1.26 -11.80 -10.03
CA GLU A 79 2.35 -12.65 -9.55
C GLU A 79 2.10 -13.17 -8.12
N PRO A 80 2.48 -14.41 -7.82
CA PRO A 80 2.35 -14.96 -6.47
C PRO A 80 3.25 -14.22 -5.47
N PHE A 81 2.93 -14.34 -4.18
CA PHE A 81 3.83 -13.83 -3.15
C PHE A 81 5.17 -14.58 -3.17
N PRO A 82 6.30 -13.87 -3.25
CA PRO A 82 7.62 -14.48 -3.12
C PRO A 82 7.78 -15.05 -1.70
N PRO A 83 8.68 -16.03 -1.49
CA PRO A 83 8.86 -16.70 -0.20
C PRO A 83 8.93 -15.77 1.03
N PRO A 84 9.76 -14.68 1.04
CA PRO A 84 9.85 -13.83 2.22
C PRO A 84 8.55 -13.06 2.54
N LEU A 85 7.75 -12.70 1.51
CA LEU A 85 6.47 -12.01 1.73
C LEU A 85 5.33 -12.97 2.08
N ARG A 86 5.39 -14.24 1.65
CA ARG A 86 4.40 -15.24 2.04
C ARG A 86 4.36 -15.43 3.56
N ALA A 87 5.53 -15.55 4.20
CA ALA A 87 5.64 -15.64 5.65
C ALA A 87 5.05 -14.40 6.35
N TRP A 88 5.24 -13.21 5.78
CA TRP A 88 4.62 -11.99 6.31
C TRP A 88 3.10 -12.01 6.18
N VAL A 89 2.57 -12.41 5.02
CA VAL A 89 1.13 -12.49 4.75
C VAL A 89 0.44 -13.46 5.72
N GLU A 90 1.03 -14.64 5.95
CA GLU A 90 0.51 -15.63 6.91
C GLU A 90 0.48 -15.06 8.34
N ARG A 91 1.59 -14.43 8.77
CA ARG A 91 1.69 -13.81 10.10
C ARG A 91 0.74 -12.62 10.26
N ILE A 92 0.56 -11.81 9.22
CA ILE A 92 -0.45 -10.73 9.19
C ILE A 92 -1.85 -11.31 9.34
N GLY A 93 -2.17 -12.40 8.64
CA GLY A 93 -3.45 -13.09 8.78
C GLY A 93 -3.71 -13.54 10.21
N ALA A 94 -2.70 -14.12 10.87
CA ALA A 94 -2.79 -14.53 12.27
C ALA A 94 -2.96 -13.32 13.23
N GLU A 95 -2.17 -12.25 13.04
CA GLU A 95 -2.31 -11.01 13.83
C GLU A 95 -3.71 -10.43 13.70
N ILE A 96 -4.25 -10.36 12.47
CA ILE A 96 -5.61 -9.84 12.24
C ILE A 96 -6.66 -10.70 12.96
N ARG A 97 -6.62 -12.02 12.78
CA ARG A 97 -7.60 -12.92 13.40
C ARG A 97 -7.57 -12.90 14.93
N SER A 98 -6.40 -12.60 15.51
CA SER A 98 -6.22 -12.56 16.97
C SER A 98 -6.58 -11.20 17.60
N SER A 99 -6.53 -10.10 16.83
CA SER A 99 -6.55 -8.74 17.40
C SER A 99 -7.61 -7.81 16.84
N VAL A 100 -8.29 -8.20 15.76
CA VAL A 100 -9.41 -7.46 15.18
C VAL A 100 -10.72 -8.14 15.56
N ASP A 101 -11.76 -7.34 15.80
CA ASP A 101 -13.11 -7.85 16.05
C ASP A 101 -13.56 -8.77 14.89
N ARG A 102 -14.14 -9.92 15.22
CA ARG A 102 -14.64 -10.88 14.23
C ARG A 102 -15.68 -10.26 13.30
N ALA A 103 -16.45 -9.27 13.77
CA ALA A 103 -17.42 -8.55 12.94
C ALA A 103 -16.76 -7.75 11.79
N ASP A 104 -15.52 -7.31 11.99
CA ASP A 104 -14.74 -6.56 11.00
C ASP A 104 -13.87 -7.45 10.10
N VAL A 105 -13.85 -8.78 10.33
CA VAL A 105 -13.04 -9.75 9.58
C VAL A 105 -13.94 -10.67 8.75
N PRO A 106 -13.90 -10.60 7.41
CA PRO A 106 -14.67 -11.50 6.56
C PRO A 106 -14.43 -12.97 6.89
N ARG A 107 -15.46 -13.82 6.76
CA ARG A 107 -15.36 -15.26 7.09
C ARG A 107 -14.25 -15.96 6.30
N ALA A 108 -14.11 -15.64 5.01
CA ALA A 108 -13.10 -16.18 4.11
C ALA A 108 -11.80 -15.36 4.10
N PHE A 109 -11.60 -14.46 5.08
CA PHE A 109 -10.46 -13.55 5.08
C PHE A 109 -9.13 -14.31 5.09
N ALA A 110 -8.37 -14.07 4.03
CA ALA A 110 -6.96 -14.37 3.90
C ALA A 110 -6.33 -13.20 3.13
N PRO A 111 -5.31 -12.49 3.67
CA PRO A 111 -4.66 -11.45 2.89
C PRO A 111 -4.07 -12.10 1.64
N ASN A 112 -4.60 -11.76 0.48
CA ASN A 112 -4.23 -12.40 -0.79
C ASN A 112 -3.79 -11.37 -1.83
N THR A 113 -3.74 -10.08 -1.48
CA THR A 113 -3.20 -9.02 -2.32
C THR A 113 -2.16 -8.20 -1.55
N CYS A 114 -1.13 -7.70 -2.24
CA CYS A 114 -0.22 -6.70 -1.69
C CYS A 114 0.17 -5.66 -2.74
N LEU A 115 -0.02 -4.40 -2.38
CA LEU A 115 0.56 -3.26 -3.10
C LEU A 115 1.87 -2.83 -2.47
N VAL A 116 2.94 -2.88 -3.25
CA VAL A 116 4.25 -2.33 -2.88
C VAL A 116 4.34 -0.90 -3.40
N ASN A 117 4.44 0.06 -2.49
CA ASN A 117 4.61 1.48 -2.80
C ASN A 117 6.05 1.91 -2.52
N LEU A 118 6.70 2.55 -3.51
CA LEU A 118 8.05 3.08 -3.38
C LEU A 118 7.99 4.60 -3.14
N TYR A 119 8.43 5.06 -1.97
CA TYR A 119 8.45 6.47 -1.62
C TYR A 119 9.87 7.00 -1.67
N GLY A 120 10.05 8.17 -2.25
CA GLY A 120 11.36 8.66 -2.61
C GLY A 120 11.34 10.02 -3.29
N GLU A 121 12.40 10.28 -4.03
CA GLU A 121 12.56 11.47 -4.86
C GLU A 121 12.67 11.07 -6.32
N ARG A 122 12.00 11.84 -7.18
CA ARG A 122 12.10 11.69 -8.63
C ARG A 122 13.00 12.77 -9.20
N ARG A 123 13.89 12.42 -10.12
CA ARG A 123 14.65 13.39 -10.91
C ARG A 123 13.81 13.83 -12.10
N VAL A 124 13.50 15.13 -12.17
CA VAL A 124 12.75 15.77 -13.25
C VAL A 124 13.52 17.01 -13.67
N ASP A 125 13.94 17.09 -14.94
CA ASP A 125 14.69 18.23 -15.51
C ASP A 125 15.89 18.67 -14.65
N GLY A 126 16.66 17.69 -14.17
CA GLY A 126 17.83 17.91 -13.32
C GLY A 126 17.53 18.30 -11.86
N ARG A 127 16.25 18.43 -11.48
CA ARG A 127 15.81 18.72 -10.10
C ARG A 127 15.29 17.47 -9.41
N LEU A 128 15.51 17.39 -8.10
CA LEU A 128 14.91 16.34 -7.26
C LEU A 128 13.56 16.83 -6.73
N GLU A 129 12.51 16.10 -7.09
CA GLU A 129 11.16 16.35 -6.63
C GLU A 129 10.76 15.31 -5.58
N ASP A 130 10.36 15.79 -4.40
CA ASP A 130 9.93 14.91 -3.31
C ASP A 130 8.58 14.26 -3.67
N ARG A 131 8.57 12.92 -3.76
CA ARG A 131 7.38 12.08 -3.99
C ARG A 131 7.03 11.24 -2.75
N GLY A 132 7.61 11.56 -1.60
CA GLY A 132 7.39 10.91 -0.31
C GLY A 132 6.05 11.25 0.36
N ARG A 133 4.94 11.24 -0.38
CA ARG A 133 3.58 11.51 0.14
C ARG A 133 2.52 10.74 -0.64
N VAL A 134 1.33 10.59 -0.08
CA VAL A 134 0.12 10.20 -0.82
C VAL A 134 -1.04 11.02 -0.28
N GLY A 135 -1.91 11.50 -1.16
CA GLY A 135 -3.11 12.22 -0.77
C GLY A 135 -4.16 11.33 -0.11
N ASP A 136 -5.26 11.95 0.26
CA ASP A 136 -6.39 11.32 0.94
C ASP A 136 -7.01 10.22 0.05
N HIS A 137 -7.07 8.99 0.58
CA HIS A 137 -7.69 7.85 -0.10
C HIS A 137 -8.27 6.86 0.91
N ARG A 138 -8.95 5.84 0.39
CA ARG A 138 -9.48 4.70 1.16
C ARG A 138 -9.18 3.41 0.40
N ASP A 139 -9.01 2.34 1.17
CA ASP A 139 -9.01 0.99 0.64
C ASP A 139 -10.43 0.46 0.73
N HIS A 140 -10.99 0.07 -0.40
CA HIS A 140 -12.39 -0.37 -0.50
C HIS A 140 -12.57 -1.88 -0.39
N GLU A 141 -11.47 -2.63 -0.44
CA GLU A 141 -11.45 -4.07 -0.29
C GLU A 141 -11.99 -4.46 1.10
N PRO A 142 -12.76 -5.57 1.20
CA PRO A 142 -13.41 -5.95 2.45
C PRO A 142 -12.39 -6.33 3.54
N GLY A 143 -12.78 -6.05 4.79
CA GLY A 143 -11.99 -6.42 5.97
C GLY A 143 -10.82 -5.49 6.28
N PRO A 144 -9.91 -5.94 7.15
CA PRO A 144 -8.80 -5.11 7.63
C PRO A 144 -7.73 -4.88 6.56
N VAL A 145 -6.99 -3.79 6.72
CA VAL A 145 -5.80 -3.46 5.92
C VAL A 145 -4.58 -3.58 6.81
N ALA A 146 -3.51 -4.19 6.30
CA ALA A 146 -2.22 -4.30 6.95
C ALA A 146 -1.14 -3.57 6.12
N SER A 147 -0.34 -2.74 6.77
CA SER A 147 0.69 -1.91 6.16
C SER A 147 2.03 -2.17 6.86
N VAL A 148 2.96 -2.82 6.15
CA VAL A 148 4.34 -3.03 6.63
C VAL A 148 5.26 -1.97 6.03
N SER A 149 6.11 -1.37 6.85
CA SER A 149 7.02 -0.28 6.45
C SER A 149 8.48 -0.71 6.53
N LEU A 150 9.26 -0.36 5.51
CA LEU A 150 10.72 -0.47 5.48
C LEU A 150 11.37 0.87 5.11
N GLY A 151 12.50 1.20 5.72
CA GLY A 151 13.30 2.39 5.43
C GLY A 151 12.90 3.62 6.25
N ALA A 152 12.95 4.79 5.62
CA ALA A 152 12.62 6.06 6.26
C ALA A 152 11.20 6.03 6.84
N ARG A 153 11.03 6.60 8.04
CA ARG A 153 9.72 6.64 8.70
C ARG A 153 8.74 7.56 7.96
N ALA A 154 7.45 7.26 8.06
CA ALA A 154 6.38 8.02 7.43
C ALA A 154 5.36 8.53 8.44
N LEU A 155 4.92 9.78 8.29
CA LEU A 155 3.79 10.32 9.04
C LEU A 155 2.50 9.91 8.34
N PHE A 156 1.83 8.90 8.90
CA PHE A 156 0.55 8.40 8.46
C PHE A 156 -0.57 9.08 9.24
N GLN A 157 -1.64 9.48 8.56
CA GLN A 157 -2.77 10.18 9.17
C GLN A 157 -4.09 9.60 8.70
N PHE A 158 -5.05 9.53 9.61
CA PHE A 158 -6.47 9.42 9.28
C PHE A 158 -7.11 10.81 9.38
N VAL A 159 -7.88 11.19 8.36
CA VAL A 159 -8.50 12.51 8.24
C VAL A 159 -10.00 12.41 7.92
N ASP A 160 -10.77 13.38 8.39
CA ASP A 160 -12.19 13.48 8.05
C ASP A 160 -12.40 14.05 6.64
N ARG A 161 -13.67 14.16 6.20
CA ARG A 161 -14.01 14.72 4.88
C ARG A 161 -13.63 16.20 4.69
N ARG A 162 -13.33 16.92 5.76
CA ARG A 162 -12.86 18.31 5.73
C ARG A 162 -11.32 18.38 5.81
N GLY A 163 -10.63 17.24 5.77
CA GLY A 163 -9.17 17.14 5.84
C GLY A 163 -8.61 17.33 7.25
N ARG A 164 -9.46 17.34 8.29
CA ARG A 164 -9.00 17.48 9.69
C ARG A 164 -8.45 16.15 10.19
N VAL A 165 -7.27 16.20 10.80
CA VAL A 165 -6.60 15.00 11.35
C VAL A 165 -7.40 14.46 12.53
N SER A 166 -7.87 13.22 12.43
CA SER A 166 -8.49 12.49 13.52
C SER A 166 -7.46 11.70 14.32
N GLU A 167 -6.50 11.09 13.64
CA GLU A 167 -5.46 10.24 14.24
C GLU A 167 -4.19 10.36 13.39
N GLU A 168 -3.03 10.31 14.02
CA GLU A 168 -1.75 10.28 13.32
C GLU A 168 -0.73 9.39 14.01
N ARG A 169 0.22 8.88 13.22
CA ARG A 169 1.28 8.00 13.70
C ARG A 169 2.50 8.03 12.78
N TRP A 170 3.67 7.98 13.39
CA TRP A 170 4.89 7.65 12.68
C TRP A 170 4.99 6.14 12.50
N LEU A 171 5.17 5.70 11.25
CA LEU A 171 5.42 4.31 10.89
C LEU A 171 6.92 4.14 10.67
N ASP A 172 7.56 3.38 11.56
CA ASP A 172 9.01 3.18 11.57
C ASP A 172 9.44 2.02 10.65
N ASP A 173 10.75 1.90 10.41
CA ASP A 173 11.35 0.73 9.76
C ASP A 173 10.98 -0.56 10.49
N GLY A 174 10.56 -1.57 9.74
CA GLY A 174 10.17 -2.87 10.25
C GLY A 174 8.82 -2.93 10.98
N SER A 175 8.04 -1.85 10.96
CA SER A 175 6.76 -1.78 11.64
C SER A 175 5.60 -2.31 10.81
N LEU A 176 4.53 -2.74 11.48
CA LEU A 176 3.24 -3.09 10.92
C LEU A 176 2.14 -2.21 11.53
N LEU A 177 1.32 -1.60 10.69
CA LEU A 177 0.04 -0.98 11.06
C LEU A 177 -1.11 -1.82 10.51
N ILE A 178 -2.05 -2.19 11.37
CA ILE A 178 -3.34 -2.78 10.97
C ILE A 178 -4.43 -1.76 11.28
N PHE A 179 -5.38 -1.57 10.36
CA PHE A 179 -6.60 -0.81 10.62
C PHE A 179 -7.83 -1.50 10.05
N ALA A 180 -8.94 -1.39 10.76
CA ALA A 180 -10.19 -2.10 10.50
C ALA A 180 -11.41 -1.33 10.99
N GLY A 181 -12.59 -1.79 10.60
CA GLY A 181 -13.89 -1.28 11.03
C GLY A 181 -14.33 0.01 10.34
N ALA A 182 -15.64 0.27 10.41
CA ALA A 182 -16.31 1.32 9.64
C ALA A 182 -15.66 2.71 9.81
N ARG A 183 -15.21 3.05 11.02
CA ARG A 183 -14.53 4.33 11.28
C ARG A 183 -13.32 4.53 10.36
N HIS A 184 -12.42 3.56 10.27
CA HIS A 184 -11.16 3.69 9.52
C HIS A 184 -11.29 3.30 8.05
N LYS A 185 -12.23 2.40 7.71
CA LYS A 185 -12.44 1.92 6.34
C LYS A 185 -13.44 2.73 5.53
N GLU A 186 -14.47 3.29 6.17
CA GLU A 186 -15.62 3.88 5.47
C GLU A 186 -15.83 5.37 5.78
N GLN A 187 -15.48 5.82 6.98
CA GLN A 187 -15.77 7.20 7.40
C GLN A 187 -14.57 8.13 7.17
N LEU A 188 -13.37 7.67 7.51
CA LEU A 188 -12.12 8.44 7.39
C LEU A 188 -11.43 8.17 6.05
N PHE A 189 -10.67 9.15 5.59
CA PHE A 189 -9.60 8.93 4.62
C PHE A 189 -8.30 8.67 5.35
N HIS A 190 -7.34 8.07 4.66
CA HIS A 190 -5.97 7.99 5.15
C HIS A 190 -4.98 8.51 4.12
N ARG A 191 -3.82 8.94 4.62
CA ARG A 191 -2.76 9.56 3.82
C ARG A 191 -1.39 9.34 4.43
N VAL A 192 -0.37 9.49 3.59
CA VAL A 192 1.01 9.69 4.04
C VAL A 192 1.34 11.15 3.81
N GLN A 193 1.38 11.93 4.89
CA GLN A 193 1.61 13.36 4.81
C GLN A 193 3.06 13.66 4.38
N ARG A 194 4.01 12.88 4.91
CA ARG A 194 5.43 12.95 4.53
C ARG A 194 6.17 11.67 4.89
N VAL A 195 7.25 11.42 4.17
CA VAL A 195 8.31 10.45 4.48
C VAL A 195 9.57 11.22 4.80
N ASP A 196 10.22 10.88 5.91
CA ASP A 196 11.48 11.51 6.30
C ASP A 196 12.54 11.41 5.19
N ARG A 197 13.39 12.43 5.10
CA ARG A 197 14.48 12.49 4.12
C ARG A 197 15.74 11.74 4.56
N LYS A 198 15.79 11.35 5.83
CA LYS A 198 16.91 10.58 6.39
C LYS A 198 16.72 9.10 6.10
N GLY A 199 17.77 8.44 5.62
CA GLY A 199 17.79 7.00 5.35
C GLY A 199 18.71 6.67 4.19
N ALA A 200 19.14 5.41 4.11
CA ALA A 200 19.85 4.91 2.94
C ALA A 200 18.85 4.65 1.79
N PRO A 201 19.28 4.79 0.53
CA PRO A 201 18.50 4.32 -0.60
C PRO A 201 18.13 2.85 -0.43
N LEU A 202 16.91 2.50 -0.83
CA LEU A 202 16.42 1.14 -0.85
C LEU A 202 16.29 0.66 -2.30
N PRO A 203 16.44 -0.65 -2.54
CA PRO A 203 16.14 -1.24 -3.84
C PRO A 203 14.65 -1.13 -4.20
N PRO A 204 14.31 -1.31 -5.50
CA PRO A 204 15.21 -1.43 -6.64
C PRO A 204 15.87 -0.09 -6.99
N ALA A 205 17.02 -0.17 -7.64
CA ALA A 205 17.63 0.99 -8.28
C ALA A 205 16.77 1.37 -9.51
N LEU A 206 16.42 2.66 -9.60
CA LEU A 206 15.65 3.22 -10.72
C LEU A 206 16.39 4.45 -11.25
N ASP A 207 16.40 4.61 -12.57
CA ASP A 207 17.21 5.64 -13.24
C ASP A 207 16.83 7.06 -12.81
N ASP A 208 15.52 7.32 -12.68
CA ASP A 208 14.95 8.63 -12.35
C ASP A 208 14.35 8.69 -10.94
N PHE A 209 14.53 7.67 -10.10
CA PHE A 209 13.90 7.64 -8.78
C PHE A 209 14.76 7.00 -7.69
N VAL A 210 14.93 7.72 -6.58
CA VAL A 210 15.65 7.23 -5.41
C VAL A 210 14.65 6.86 -4.32
N THR A 211 14.44 5.56 -4.13
CA THR A 211 13.57 5.04 -3.08
C THR A 211 14.24 5.19 -1.72
N ARG A 212 13.52 5.71 -0.72
CA ARG A 212 13.96 5.78 0.68
C ARG A 212 13.04 5.07 1.68
N ARG A 213 11.80 4.81 1.28
CA ARG A 213 10.85 3.99 2.04
C ARG A 213 10.08 3.08 1.10
N VAL A 214 9.88 1.83 1.51
CA VAL A 214 8.99 0.89 0.84
C VAL A 214 7.85 0.53 1.79
N ASN A 215 6.64 0.44 1.26
CA ASN A 215 5.46 0.04 2.02
C ASN A 215 4.71 -1.08 1.33
N PHE A 216 4.38 -2.10 2.09
CA PHE A 216 3.60 -3.26 1.66
C PHE A 216 2.20 -3.14 2.25
N THR A 217 1.20 -2.86 1.42
CA THR A 217 -0.20 -2.79 1.84
C THR A 217 -0.90 -4.10 1.48
N CYS A 218 -1.06 -4.98 2.46
CA CYS A 218 -1.75 -6.26 2.33
C CYS A 218 -3.24 -6.11 2.62
N ARG A 219 -4.08 -6.66 1.73
CA ARG A 219 -5.55 -6.61 1.81
C ARG A 219 -6.14 -7.96 1.42
N TYR A 220 -7.45 -8.11 1.57
CA TYR A 220 -8.19 -9.28 1.11
C TYR A 220 -9.09 -8.90 -0.06
N VAL A 221 -8.90 -9.58 -1.19
CA VAL A 221 -9.75 -9.52 -2.36
C VAL A 221 -10.54 -10.83 -2.45
N PRO A 222 -11.89 -10.78 -2.41
CA PRO A 222 -12.70 -11.96 -2.68
C PRO A 222 -12.34 -12.58 -4.05
N GLU A 223 -12.05 -13.89 -4.05
CA GLU A 223 -11.67 -14.60 -5.28
C GLU A 223 -12.87 -15.03 -6.13
N GLU A 224 -14.08 -14.96 -5.56
CA GLU A 224 -15.38 -15.25 -6.17
C GLU A 224 -16.33 -14.08 -6.00
#